data_AF-A0A955JI48-F1
#
_entry.id   AF-A0A955JI48-F1
#
_cell.length_a   1.000
_cell.length_b   1.000
_cell.length_c   1.000
_cell.angle_alpha   90.00
_cell.angle_beta   90.00
_cell.angle_gamma   90.00
#
_symmetry.space_group_name_H-M   'P 1'
#
loop_
_entity.id
_entity.type
_entity.pdbx_description
1 polymer ?
#
loop_
_entity_poly.entity_id
_entity_poly.type
_entity_poly.pdbx_seq_one_letter_code
_entity_poly.pdbx_strand_id
1 'polypeptide(L)'
;MADEGVKPAPDQVAQPPADDGKPEQAPKETPQKEGEAATASQGEMVDGKPVLYVKVYSPFKTFFDERAFSLSGVTLTGPFDILPKHHNFISLVEPCELVIQAPNGEKRIRISGGVMHVKADKATVLLDA
;
A
#
# COMPACT_ATOMS: atom_id res chain seq x y z
N MET A 1 -31.25 -49.88 14.45
CA MET A 1 -30.66 -50.84 13.50
C MET A 1 -29.72 -50.05 12.59
N ALA A 2 -28.41 -50.07 12.70
CA ALA A 2 -27.51 -50.64 13.70
C ALA A 2 -26.31 -49.67 13.78
N ASP A 3 -25.90 -49.43 15.03
CA ASP A 3 -24.61 -48.88 15.43
C ASP A 3 -23.58 -50.03 15.36
N GLU A 4 -22.35 -49.75 14.90
CA GLU A 4 -21.09 -50.46 15.23
C GLU A 4 -19.97 -49.80 14.38
N GLY A 5 -19.00 -49.07 14.96
CA GLY A 5 -17.78 -49.63 15.55
C GLY A 5 -16.74 -49.86 14.44
N VAL A 6 -15.58 -49.21 14.38
CA VAL A 6 -14.37 -49.51 15.18
C VAL A 6 -13.27 -48.48 14.85
N LYS A 7 -12.60 -47.95 15.87
CA LYS A 7 -11.20 -47.44 15.81
C LYS A 7 -10.31 -48.51 16.46
N PRO A 8 -9.02 -48.69 16.08
CA PRO A 8 -7.95 -47.95 16.78
C PRO A 8 -6.72 -47.59 15.90
N ALA A 9 -5.75 -46.94 16.55
CA ALA A 9 -4.60 -46.16 16.04
C ALA A 9 -3.31 -46.99 15.78
N PRO A 10 -2.08 -46.44 15.92
CA PRO A 10 -1.21 -45.91 14.86
C PRO A 10 0.07 -46.74 14.65
N ASP A 11 0.60 -46.79 13.42
CA ASP A 11 1.92 -47.38 13.14
C ASP A 11 2.88 -46.33 12.57
N GLN A 12 3.92 -46.03 13.35
CA GLN A 12 5.18 -45.46 12.86
C GLN A 12 5.97 -46.59 12.18
N VAL A 13 6.84 -46.27 11.22
CA VAL A 13 8.25 -46.77 11.15
C VAL A 13 8.95 -46.29 9.86
N ALA A 14 10.12 -45.68 10.10
CA ALA A 14 11.36 -45.64 9.31
C ALA A 14 11.45 -44.94 7.93
N GLN A 15 12.22 -43.85 7.94
CA GLN A 15 13.20 -43.42 6.90
C GLN A 15 14.25 -44.54 6.66
N PRO A 16 14.99 -44.65 5.51
CA PRO A 16 15.97 -43.65 4.99
C PRO A 16 16.20 -43.77 3.44
N PRO A 17 17.32 -43.35 2.79
CA PRO A 17 18.42 -42.43 3.16
C PRO A 17 18.62 -41.26 2.16
N ALA A 18 19.60 -40.41 2.50
CA ALA A 18 20.13 -39.27 1.79
C ALA A 18 20.71 -39.59 0.40
N ASP A 19 20.65 -38.61 -0.51
CA ASP A 19 21.70 -38.40 -1.51
C ASP A 19 21.87 -36.90 -1.82
N ASP A 20 23.14 -36.54 -1.96
CA ASP A 20 23.75 -35.23 -1.98
C ASP A 20 23.51 -34.43 -3.27
N GLY A 21 23.29 -33.12 -3.14
CA GLY A 21 23.23 -32.19 -4.26
C GLY A 21 23.22 -30.72 -3.85
N LYS A 22 24.35 -30.23 -3.33
CA LYS A 22 24.64 -28.82 -3.00
C LYS A 22 25.27 -28.10 -4.22
N PRO A 23 25.33 -26.75 -4.31
CA PRO A 23 24.36 -25.68 -4.05
C PRO A 23 24.16 -24.79 -5.32
N GLU A 24 23.01 -24.14 -5.50
CA GLU A 24 22.94 -23.01 -6.45
C GLU A 24 22.06 -21.88 -5.88
N GLN A 25 22.78 -20.96 -5.24
CA GLN A 25 22.63 -19.50 -5.30
C GLN A 25 21.31 -18.85 -4.89
N ALA A 26 21.40 -18.16 -3.76
CA ALA A 26 20.46 -17.15 -3.28
C ALA A 26 20.30 -15.97 -4.26
N PRO A 27 19.09 -15.43 -4.43
CA PRO A 27 18.94 -14.04 -4.78
C PRO A 27 19.21 -13.20 -3.51
N LYS A 28 20.41 -12.61 -3.48
CA LYS A 28 20.65 -11.40 -2.71
C LYS A 28 19.92 -10.27 -3.42
N GLU A 29 18.76 -9.87 -2.92
CA GLU A 29 18.23 -8.53 -3.17
C GLU A 29 18.04 -7.81 -1.83
N THR A 30 19.15 -7.16 -1.47
CA THR A 30 19.26 -5.78 -0.97
C THR A 30 18.19 -5.29 0.01
N PRO A 31 18.57 -4.95 1.25
CA PRO A 31 17.70 -4.30 2.21
C PRO A 31 17.12 -3.03 1.59
N GLN A 32 15.79 -2.97 1.45
CA GLN A 32 15.13 -1.70 1.24
C GLN A 32 15.37 -0.87 2.50
N LYS A 33 16.37 0.00 2.36
CA LYS A 33 16.78 1.05 3.26
C LYS A 33 15.54 1.70 3.88
N GLU A 34 15.25 1.30 5.11
CA GLU A 34 14.57 2.14 6.09
C GLU A 34 15.46 3.38 6.25
N GLY A 35 15.19 4.35 5.39
CA GLY A 35 15.86 5.63 5.31
C GLY A 35 14.93 6.71 5.81
N GLU A 36 15.04 6.96 7.10
CA GLU A 36 15.07 8.29 7.68
C GLU A 36 13.75 9.00 8.03
N ALA A 37 13.61 9.15 9.35
CA ALA A 37 13.01 10.26 10.06
C ALA A 37 11.51 10.50 9.87
N ALA A 38 10.75 9.99 10.83
CA ALA A 38 9.61 10.70 11.38
C ALA A 38 10.08 12.04 11.96
N THR A 39 10.37 13.02 11.12
CA THR A 39 10.37 14.42 11.52
C THR A 39 8.91 14.80 11.65
N ALA A 40 8.46 15.06 12.88
CA ALA A 40 7.14 15.58 13.17
C ALA A 40 6.90 16.80 12.27
N SER A 41 6.00 16.66 11.29
CA SER A 41 5.65 17.70 10.33
C SER A 41 4.97 18.82 11.09
N GLN A 42 5.72 19.90 11.33
CA GLN A 42 5.12 21.21 11.41
C GLN A 42 4.34 21.38 10.09
N GLY A 43 3.00 21.35 10.17
CA GLY A 43 2.14 21.33 8.99
C GLY A 43 2.54 22.44 8.04
N GLU A 44 2.99 22.05 6.84
CA GLU A 44 3.42 22.98 5.81
C GLU A 44 2.21 23.76 5.32
N MET A 45 2.39 25.05 5.06
CA MET A 45 1.32 25.96 4.65
C MET A 45 1.66 26.58 3.30
N VAL A 46 0.72 26.53 2.36
CA VAL A 46 0.78 27.24 1.07
C VAL A 46 -0.45 28.14 1.00
N ASP A 47 -0.25 29.42 0.67
CA ASP A 47 -1.32 30.44 0.64
C ASP A 47 -2.16 30.51 1.93
N GLY A 48 -1.52 30.28 3.08
CA GLY A 48 -2.17 30.28 4.40
C GLY A 48 -3.06 29.06 4.70
N LYS A 49 -3.06 28.04 3.83
CA LYS A 49 -3.80 26.79 4.01
C LYS A 49 -2.82 25.63 4.24
N PRO A 50 -3.16 24.68 5.13
CA PRO A 50 -2.33 23.50 5.34
C PRO A 50 -2.31 22.63 4.09
N VAL A 51 -1.17 22.01 3.80
CA VAL A 51 -1.00 21.10 2.65
C VAL A 51 -0.44 19.75 3.08
N LEU A 52 -0.73 18.73 2.27
CA LEU A 52 -0.11 17.41 2.31
C LEU A 52 0.69 17.18 1.03
N TYR A 53 1.69 16.30 1.09
CA TYR A 53 2.38 15.82 -0.11
C TYR A 53 1.55 14.72 -0.76
N VAL A 54 1.28 14.83 -2.06
CA VAL A 54 0.56 13.80 -2.82
C VAL A 54 1.45 13.30 -3.94
N LYS A 55 1.63 11.98 -4.00
CA LYS A 55 2.33 11.30 -5.08
C LYS A 55 1.44 10.24 -5.69
N VAL A 56 1.11 10.38 -6.97
CA VAL A 56 0.33 9.42 -7.76
C VAL A 56 1.21 8.93 -8.89
N TYR A 57 1.52 7.64 -8.89
CA TYR A 57 2.39 7.04 -9.89
C TYR A 57 2.02 5.59 -10.20
N SER A 58 2.41 5.17 -11.39
CA SER A 58 2.42 3.79 -11.87
C SER A 58 3.88 3.35 -12.06
N PRO A 59 4.16 2.05 -12.31
CA PRO A 59 5.52 1.59 -12.61
C PRO A 59 6.19 2.31 -13.77
N PHE A 60 5.40 2.82 -14.73
CA PHE A 60 5.91 3.42 -15.97
C PHE A 60 5.82 4.95 -16.00
N LYS A 61 4.99 5.55 -15.15
CA LYS A 61 4.70 7.00 -15.20
C LYS A 61 4.25 7.56 -13.86
N THR A 62 4.80 8.71 -13.51
CA THR A 62 4.29 9.57 -12.44
C THR A 62 3.25 10.54 -13.00
N PHE A 63 2.07 10.59 -12.38
CA PHE A 63 0.96 11.45 -12.80
C PHE A 63 0.87 12.74 -11.99
N PHE A 64 1.25 12.67 -10.72
CA PHE A 64 1.26 13.81 -9.80
C PHE A 64 2.33 13.58 -8.71
N ASP A 65 3.10 14.61 -8.36
CA ASP A 65 4.17 14.52 -7.35
C ASP A 65 4.43 15.90 -6.75
N GLU A 66 3.41 16.49 -6.13
CA GLU A 66 3.43 17.87 -5.62
C GLU A 66 2.62 18.00 -4.32
N ARG A 67 2.57 19.23 -3.78
CA ARG A 67 1.73 19.57 -2.62
C ARG A 67 0.28 19.75 -3.03
N ALA A 68 -0.64 19.30 -2.17
CA ALA A 68 -2.08 19.47 -2.35
C ALA A 68 -2.76 19.82 -1.02
N PHE A 69 -3.90 20.50 -1.11
CA PHE A 69 -4.81 20.75 0.00
C PHE A 69 -5.65 19.51 0.34
N SER A 70 -6.02 18.72 -0.66
CA SER A 70 -6.76 17.47 -0.44
C SER A 70 -6.56 16.46 -1.57
N LEU A 71 -6.81 15.19 -1.24
CA LEU A 71 -6.89 14.07 -2.17
C LEU A 71 -8.19 13.30 -1.90
N SER A 72 -9.08 13.28 -2.88
CA SER A 72 -10.38 12.61 -2.79
C SER A 72 -10.49 11.48 -3.80
N GLY A 73 -11.23 10.43 -3.45
CA GLY A 73 -11.44 9.26 -4.31
C GLY A 73 -12.46 8.28 -3.73
N VAL A 74 -12.42 7.03 -4.19
CA VAL A 74 -13.32 5.97 -3.75
C VAL A 74 -12.53 4.72 -3.35
N THR A 75 -12.86 4.15 -2.20
CA THR A 75 -12.40 2.84 -1.73
C THR A 75 -13.57 1.86 -1.70
N LEU A 76 -13.30 0.58 -1.40
CA LEU A 76 -14.35 -0.44 -1.24
C LEU A 76 -15.41 -0.07 -0.19
N THR A 77 -15.02 0.66 0.87
CA THR A 77 -15.94 1.08 1.94
C THR A 77 -16.75 2.32 1.56
N GLY A 78 -16.34 3.06 0.53
CA GLY A 78 -17.00 4.28 0.09
C GLY A 78 -16.03 5.42 -0.29
N PRO A 79 -16.56 6.63 -0.52
CA PRO A 79 -15.76 7.79 -0.86
C PRO A 79 -14.87 8.20 0.32
N PHE A 80 -13.69 8.70 0.01
CA PHE A 80 -12.75 9.23 0.99
C PHE A 80 -12.26 10.62 0.60
N ASP A 81 -11.85 11.38 1.61
CA ASP A 81 -11.17 12.66 1.42
C ASP A 81 -10.02 12.77 2.43
N ILE A 82 -8.80 12.94 1.93
CA ILE A 82 -7.59 13.05 2.74
C ILE A 82 -7.20 14.52 2.84
N LEU A 83 -7.20 15.00 4.07
CA LEU A 83 -6.75 16.33 4.44
C LEU A 83 -5.40 16.26 5.17
N PRO A 84 -4.70 17.39 5.32
CA PRO A 84 -3.51 17.46 6.17
C PRO A 84 -3.84 16.99 7.60
N LYS A 85 -2.87 16.36 8.25
CA LYS A 85 -2.91 15.73 9.58
C LYS A 85 -3.83 14.52 9.69
N HIS A 86 -4.14 13.87 8.56
CA HIS A 86 -4.87 12.61 8.57
C HIS A 86 -4.05 11.49 9.23
N HIS A 87 -4.72 10.59 9.95
CA HIS A 87 -4.10 9.42 10.56
C HIS A 87 -3.45 8.51 9.51
N ASN A 88 -2.44 7.76 9.93
CA ASN A 88 -1.77 6.82 9.06
C ASN A 88 -2.71 5.66 8.70
N PHE A 89 -2.89 5.37 7.41
CA PHE A 89 -3.66 4.21 6.96
C PHE A 89 -3.22 3.76 5.57
N ILE A 90 -3.56 2.51 5.24
CA ILE A 90 -3.36 1.91 3.93
C ILE A 90 -4.72 1.38 3.47
N SER A 91 -5.07 1.60 2.21
CA SER A 91 -6.30 1.08 1.62
C SER A 91 -6.14 0.78 0.14
N LEU A 92 -6.97 -0.12 -0.37
CA LEU A 92 -7.20 -0.27 -1.80
C LEU A 92 -8.13 0.85 -2.30
N VAL A 93 -7.85 1.33 -3.50
CA VAL A 93 -8.62 2.36 -4.21
C VAL A 93 -9.32 1.70 -5.38
N GLU A 94 -10.62 1.93 -5.49
CA GLU A 94 -11.46 1.40 -6.55
C GLU A 94 -11.28 2.21 -7.86
N PRO A 95 -11.67 1.67 -9.03
CA PRO A 95 -11.70 2.43 -10.27
C PRO A 95 -12.56 3.70 -10.13
N CYS A 96 -11.93 4.87 -10.13
CA CYS A 96 -12.60 6.16 -9.96
C CYS A 96 -11.86 7.31 -10.65
N GLU A 97 -12.41 8.52 -10.55
CA GLU A 97 -11.70 9.76 -10.85
C GLU A 97 -11.13 10.30 -9.53
N LEU A 98 -9.80 10.25 -9.37
CA LEU A 98 -9.12 10.92 -8.27
C LEU A 98 -9.15 12.42 -8.49
N VAL A 99 -9.52 13.16 -7.44
CA VAL A 99 -9.56 14.62 -7.44
C VAL A 99 -8.50 15.12 -6.46
N ILE A 100 -7.55 15.90 -6.97
CA ILE A 100 -6.46 16.49 -6.19
C ILE A 100 -6.63 18.00 -6.24
N GLN A 101 -6.83 18.62 -5.08
CA GLN A 101 -6.90 20.08 -4.97
C GLN A 101 -5.51 20.61 -4.68
N ALA A 102 -4.81 21.13 -5.69
CA ALA A 102 -3.46 21.66 -5.53
C ALA A 102 -3.46 23.20 -5.57
N PRO A 103 -2.39 23.85 -5.07
CA PRO A 103 -2.24 25.31 -5.17
C PRO A 103 -2.26 25.82 -6.62
N ASN A 104 -1.81 24.98 -7.57
CA ASN A 104 -1.80 25.29 -9.01
C ASN A 104 -3.13 24.99 -9.72
N GLY A 105 -4.14 24.49 -9.00
CA GLY A 105 -5.47 24.17 -9.51
C GLY A 105 -5.94 22.76 -9.17
N GLU A 106 -7.12 22.41 -9.67
CA GLU A 106 -7.69 21.08 -9.51
C GLU A 106 -7.13 20.13 -10.57
N LYS A 107 -6.61 18.97 -10.13
CA LYS A 107 -6.15 17.90 -11.01
C LYS A 107 -7.06 16.68 -10.88
N ARG A 108 -7.59 16.24 -12.02
CA ARG A 108 -8.39 15.02 -12.13
C ARG A 108 -7.60 13.93 -12.83
N ILE A 109 -7.55 12.74 -12.24
CA ILE A 109 -6.84 11.58 -12.77
C ILE A 109 -7.78 10.38 -12.71
N ARG A 110 -8.10 9.82 -13.88
CA ARG A 110 -8.90 8.60 -13.95
C ARG A 110 -8.00 7.38 -13.77
N ILE A 111 -8.40 6.50 -12.86
CA ILE A 111 -7.62 5.32 -12.47
C ILE A 111 -8.47 4.05 -12.58
N SER A 112 -7.83 2.93 -12.89
CA SER A 112 -8.41 1.58 -12.87
C SER A 112 -8.46 1.01 -11.45
N GLY A 113 -7.58 1.48 -10.57
CA GLY A 113 -7.48 1.07 -9.18
C GLY A 113 -6.06 1.24 -8.66
N GLY A 114 -5.82 0.85 -7.42
CA GLY A 114 -4.48 0.90 -6.86
C GLY A 114 -4.43 0.71 -5.36
N VAL A 115 -3.24 0.94 -4.80
CA VAL A 115 -2.98 0.92 -3.36
C VAL A 115 -2.59 2.32 -2.92
N MET A 116 -3.23 2.81 -1.87
CA MET A 116 -2.93 4.10 -1.26
C MET A 116 -2.37 3.91 0.15
N HIS A 117 -1.34 4.68 0.46
CA HIS A 117 -0.73 4.77 1.79
C HIS A 117 -0.62 6.23 2.21
N VAL A 118 -1.20 6.55 3.36
CA VAL A 118 -1.08 7.86 4.01
C VAL A 118 -0.22 7.72 5.24
N LYS A 119 0.84 8.51 5.33
CA LYS A 119 1.72 8.58 6.50
C LYS A 119 2.31 9.98 6.66
N ALA A 120 2.20 10.56 7.85
CA ALA A 120 2.86 11.82 8.21
C ALA A 120 2.71 12.92 7.12
N ASP A 121 1.47 13.32 6.82
CA ASP A 121 1.15 14.33 5.79
C ASP A 121 1.62 14.00 4.37
N LYS A 122 1.86 12.72 4.08
CA LYS A 122 2.19 12.22 2.76
C LYS A 122 1.20 11.14 2.34
N ALA A 123 0.46 11.40 1.27
CA ALA A 123 -0.38 10.43 0.59
C ALA A 123 0.33 9.92 -0.67
N THR A 124 0.57 8.62 -0.73
CA THR A 124 1.19 7.95 -1.87
C THR A 124 0.19 6.96 -2.47
N VAL A 125 -0.10 7.10 -3.75
CA VAL A 125 -0.99 6.21 -4.50
C VAL A 125 -0.19 5.52 -5.59
N LEU A 126 -0.12 4.20 -5.49
CA LEU A 126 0.43 3.32 -6.52
C LEU A 126 -0.72 2.80 -7.37
N LEU A 127 -0.70 3.12 -8.66
CA LEU A 127 -1.73 2.70 -9.61
C LEU A 127 -1.43 1.32 -10.19
N ASP A 128 -2.49 0.54 -10.35
CA ASP A 128 -2.48 -0.69 -11.15
C ASP A 128 -2.65 -0.30 -12.63
N ALA A 129 -1.84 -0.90 -13.52
CA ALA A 129 -1.65 -0.42 -14.89
C ALA A 129 -2.86 -0.64 -15.82
#